data_AF-C4TAD3-F1
#
_entry.id   AF-C4TAD3-F1
#
_cell.length_a   1.000
_cell.length_b   1.000
_cell.length_c   1.000
_cell.angle_alpha   90.00
_cell.angle_beta   90.00
_cell.angle_gamma   90.00
#
_symmetry.space_group_name_H-M   'P 1'
#
loop_
_entity.id
_entity.type
_entity.pdbx_description
1 polymer ?
#
loop_
_entity_poly.entity_id
_entity_poly.type
_entity_poly.pdbx_seq_one_letter_code
_entity_poly.pdbx_strand_id
1 'polypeptide(L)'
;HTQAAAGVSGVIKMVQAMRHGVLPKTLHVTQPTDQVDWSAGAVELLTEAMEWPDKGEGGLRRAAVSSFGVSGTNAHVVLEEAPAAEEPTAPVSSPAAVLPWLVSAKTPGALEAQIGRLATYTAGRTGLDPAAVAHVLAGGRAEFEHRAVAIGTDLDGLTQALGAPEGLIRGTSSDLGRTAFVFPGQGTQWAGMGAELLDSSEEFAASMAACEAALSRYVDWSLEAVVRQAPGAPTLERVDVVQPVTFAVMVSLAKVWESYGIVPQAVVG
;
A
#
# COMPACT_ATOMS: atom_id res chain seq x y z
N HIS A 1 30.88 -8.05 -21.70
CA HIS A 1 31.32 -8.68 -20.44
C HIS A 1 31.45 -7.59 -19.38
N THR A 2 30.66 -7.64 -18.30
CA THR A 2 30.56 -6.59 -17.26
C THR A 2 31.60 -6.73 -16.13
N GLN A 3 32.72 -7.41 -16.40
CA GLN A 3 33.84 -7.62 -15.46
C GLN A 3 33.35 -8.15 -14.10
N ALA A 4 33.57 -7.42 -13.01
CA ALA A 4 33.18 -7.82 -11.66
C ALA A 4 31.68 -8.11 -11.52
N ALA A 5 30.82 -7.49 -12.35
CA ALA A 5 29.38 -7.72 -12.32
C ALA A 5 28.93 -8.88 -13.24
N ALA A 6 29.84 -9.60 -13.90
CA ALA A 6 29.48 -10.63 -14.88
C ALA A 6 28.68 -11.78 -14.28
N GLY A 7 29.10 -12.29 -13.12
CA GLY A 7 28.39 -13.37 -12.42
C GLY A 7 26.96 -12.98 -12.06
N VAL A 8 26.77 -11.85 -11.38
CA VAL A 8 25.43 -11.36 -10.99
C VAL A 8 24.56 -10.99 -12.20
N SER A 9 25.16 -10.52 -13.29
CA SER A 9 24.41 -10.28 -14.54
C SER A 9 23.82 -11.59 -15.10
N GLY A 10 24.56 -12.70 -15.00
CA GLY A 10 24.07 -14.03 -15.35
C GLY A 10 22.93 -14.50 -14.43
N VAL A 11 23.03 -14.23 -13.12
CA VAL A 11 21.96 -14.51 -12.17
C VAL A 11 20.69 -13.71 -12.50
N ILE A 12 20.81 -12.40 -12.73
CA ILE A 12 19.68 -11.54 -13.11
C ILE A 12 19.01 -12.05 -14.39
N LYS A 13 19.80 -12.42 -15.41
CA LYS A 13 19.28 -13.02 -16.65
C LYS A 13 18.42 -14.24 -16.35
N MET A 14 18.93 -15.17 -15.54
CA MET A 14 18.23 -16.44 -15.29
C MET A 14 17.02 -16.29 -14.37
N VAL A 15 17.07 -15.39 -13.37
CA VAL A 15 15.91 -15.05 -12.54
C VAL A 15 14.79 -14.42 -13.38
N GLN A 16 15.13 -13.50 -14.29
CA GLN A 16 14.15 -12.93 -15.22
C GLN A 16 13.61 -13.98 -16.20
N ALA A 17 14.46 -14.89 -16.69
CA ALA A 17 14.04 -15.98 -17.56
C ALA A 17 13.03 -16.91 -16.88
N MET A 18 13.24 -17.26 -15.60
CA MET A 18 12.28 -18.03 -14.79
C MET A 18 10.97 -17.25 -14.60
N ARG A 19 11.06 -15.99 -14.17
CA ARG A 19 9.88 -15.14 -13.92
C ARG A 19 8.99 -14.97 -15.16
N HIS A 20 9.59 -14.93 -16.35
CA HIS A 20 8.86 -14.77 -17.60
C HIS A 20 8.59 -16.10 -18.33
N GLY A 21 9.07 -17.24 -17.82
CA GLY A 21 8.95 -18.53 -18.49
C GLY A 21 9.61 -18.56 -19.88
N VAL A 22 10.67 -17.79 -20.12
CA VAL A 22 11.33 -17.67 -21.44
C VAL A 22 12.83 -17.71 -21.29
N LEU A 23 13.49 -18.58 -22.05
CA LEU A 23 14.93 -18.62 -22.22
C LEU A 23 15.35 -17.64 -23.32
N PRO A 24 16.09 -16.55 -23.00
CA PRO A 24 16.49 -15.58 -24.01
C PRO A 24 17.67 -16.10 -24.84
N LYS A 25 17.64 -15.80 -26.14
CA LYS A 25 18.70 -16.17 -27.07
C LYS A 25 20.07 -15.61 -26.68
N THR A 26 21.11 -16.36 -26.98
CA THR A 26 22.48 -15.84 -27.05
C THR A 26 22.69 -15.14 -28.39
N LEU A 27 23.40 -14.01 -28.38
CA LEU A 27 23.65 -13.22 -29.57
C LEU A 27 24.96 -13.62 -30.24
N HIS A 28 25.11 -13.22 -31.50
CA HIS A 28 26.33 -13.39 -32.30
C HIS A 28 26.76 -14.84 -32.54
N VAL A 29 25.81 -15.78 -32.50
CA VAL A 29 26.03 -17.17 -32.93
C VAL A 29 25.54 -17.31 -34.37
N THR A 30 26.40 -16.99 -35.35
CA THR A 30 26.12 -17.27 -36.77
C THR A 30 26.43 -18.73 -37.11
N GLN A 31 27.51 -19.26 -36.54
CA GLN A 31 27.91 -20.66 -36.60
C GLN A 31 28.54 -21.04 -35.25
N PRO A 32 28.22 -22.20 -34.65
CA PRO A 32 28.91 -22.69 -33.46
C PRO A 32 30.42 -22.87 -33.72
N THR A 33 31.26 -22.68 -32.71
CA THR A 33 32.72 -22.88 -32.85
C THR A 33 33.05 -24.34 -33.16
N ASP A 34 34.05 -24.55 -34.02
CA ASP A 34 34.61 -25.86 -34.38
C ASP A 34 35.52 -26.46 -33.29
N GLN A 35 35.86 -25.69 -32.24
CA GLN A 35 36.67 -26.15 -31.11
C GLN A 35 35.89 -27.01 -30.10
N VAL A 36 34.58 -27.17 -30.30
CA VAL A 36 33.68 -27.95 -29.43
C VAL A 36 32.93 -28.96 -30.28
N ASP A 37 32.89 -30.22 -29.83
CA ASP A 37 32.05 -31.25 -30.44
C ASP A 37 30.60 -31.14 -29.95
N TRP A 38 29.77 -30.45 -30.73
CA TRP A 38 28.34 -30.28 -30.45
C TRP A 38 27.51 -31.54 -30.73
N SER A 39 28.05 -32.53 -31.46
CA SER A 39 27.33 -33.75 -31.82
C SER A 39 27.14 -34.73 -30.65
N ALA A 40 27.89 -34.51 -29.55
CA ALA A 40 27.76 -35.28 -28.31
C ALA A 40 26.39 -35.10 -27.61
N GLY A 41 25.59 -34.10 -27.99
CA GLY A 41 24.15 -34.02 -27.69
C GLY A 41 23.73 -33.61 -26.28
N ALA A 42 24.67 -33.37 -25.36
CA ALA A 42 24.35 -32.99 -23.97
C ALA A 42 24.10 -31.47 -23.76
N VAL A 43 24.48 -30.63 -24.73
CA VAL A 43 24.40 -29.17 -24.65
C VAL A 43 24.03 -28.58 -26.02
N GLU A 44 23.12 -27.61 -26.03
CA GLU A 44 22.71 -26.86 -27.22
C GLU A 44 22.83 -25.35 -26.96
N LEU A 45 23.18 -24.59 -28.00
CA LEU A 45 23.21 -23.12 -27.94
C LEU A 45 21.79 -22.56 -28.15
N LEU A 46 21.35 -21.66 -27.28
CA LEU A 46 20.09 -20.94 -27.44
C LEU A 46 20.19 -19.86 -28.53
N THR A 47 20.16 -20.22 -29.81
CA THR A 47 20.23 -19.28 -30.93
C THR A 47 18.93 -18.50 -31.14
N GLU A 48 17.82 -19.03 -30.63
CA GLU A 48 16.50 -18.41 -30.62
C GLU A 48 15.96 -18.29 -29.19
N ALA A 49 15.06 -17.33 -28.97
CA ALA A 49 14.37 -17.25 -27.70
C ALA A 49 13.28 -18.33 -27.70
N MET A 50 13.19 -19.08 -26.62
CA MET A 50 12.23 -20.17 -26.51
C MET A 50 11.47 -20.10 -25.19
N GLU A 51 10.24 -20.59 -25.20
CA GLU A 51 9.52 -20.86 -23.97
C GLU A 51 10.32 -21.83 -23.11
N TRP A 52 10.40 -21.54 -21.81
CA TRP A 52 10.98 -22.45 -20.85
C TRP A 52 9.88 -23.38 -20.35
N PRO A 53 9.85 -24.65 -20.80
CA PRO A 53 8.72 -25.52 -20.54
C PRO A 53 8.45 -25.62 -19.05
N ASP A 54 7.20 -25.39 -18.68
CA ASP A 54 6.72 -25.78 -17.36
C ASP A 54 6.80 -27.32 -17.28
N LYS A 55 7.37 -27.83 -16.19
CA LYS A 55 7.51 -29.29 -16.00
C LYS A 55 6.29 -29.89 -15.27
N GLY A 56 5.24 -29.11 -15.02
CA GLY A 56 4.01 -29.57 -14.36
C GLY A 56 4.18 -29.69 -12.84
N GLU A 57 3.25 -30.38 -12.18
CA GLU A 57 3.24 -30.52 -10.71
C GLU A 57 4.58 -31.03 -10.16
N GLY A 58 5.26 -30.18 -9.38
CA GLY A 58 6.55 -30.47 -8.73
C GLY A 58 7.80 -30.21 -9.57
N GLY A 59 7.65 -29.81 -10.82
CA GLY A 59 8.76 -29.58 -11.74
C GLY A 59 9.27 -28.14 -11.74
N LEU A 60 10.14 -27.77 -10.80
CA LEU A 60 10.74 -26.43 -10.77
C LEU A 60 11.78 -26.22 -11.88
N ARG A 61 11.77 -25.05 -12.54
CA ARG A 61 12.83 -24.65 -13.48
C ARG A 61 14.15 -24.48 -12.72
N ARG A 62 15.25 -24.99 -13.28
CA ARG A 62 16.59 -24.91 -12.69
C ARG A 62 17.63 -24.44 -13.70
N ALA A 63 18.57 -23.61 -13.26
CA ALA A 63 19.62 -23.04 -14.10
C ALA A 63 21.00 -23.07 -13.45
N ALA A 64 22.00 -23.38 -14.27
CA ALA A 64 23.42 -23.09 -14.09
C ALA A 64 23.81 -21.60 -14.26
N VAL A 65 24.52 -20.96 -13.33
CA VAL A 65 25.35 -19.77 -13.64
C VAL A 65 26.80 -20.02 -13.26
N SER A 66 27.69 -20.01 -14.25
CA SER A 66 29.13 -20.15 -14.07
C SER A 66 29.85 -18.81 -14.32
N SER A 67 30.87 -18.51 -13.51
CA SER A 67 31.74 -17.36 -13.71
C SER A 67 33.20 -17.75 -13.43
N PHE A 68 34.09 -17.45 -14.38
CA PHE A 68 35.50 -17.83 -14.35
C PHE A 68 36.36 -16.57 -14.41
N GLY A 69 37.02 -16.25 -13.30
CA GLY A 69 37.88 -15.08 -13.17
C GLY A 69 39.25 -15.30 -13.80
N VAL A 70 39.88 -14.22 -14.28
CA VAL A 70 41.22 -14.28 -14.89
C VAL A 70 42.30 -14.75 -13.91
N SER A 71 42.08 -14.60 -12.59
CA SER A 71 42.95 -15.14 -11.54
C SER A 71 42.90 -16.67 -11.43
N GLY A 72 41.99 -17.33 -12.14
CA GLY A 72 41.70 -18.77 -12.02
C GLY A 72 40.64 -19.10 -10.95
N THR A 73 40.07 -18.10 -10.28
CA THR A 73 38.98 -18.32 -9.32
C THR A 73 37.66 -18.55 -10.06
N ASN A 74 37.00 -19.66 -9.75
CA ASN A 74 35.76 -20.09 -10.40
C ASN A 74 34.60 -20.11 -9.41
N ALA A 75 33.43 -19.67 -9.84
CA ALA A 75 32.18 -19.77 -9.10
C ALA A 75 31.10 -20.43 -9.96
N HIS A 76 30.28 -21.29 -9.35
CA HIS A 76 29.15 -21.94 -9.98
C HIS A 76 27.96 -21.92 -9.02
N VAL A 77 26.83 -21.40 -9.47
CA VAL A 77 25.61 -21.29 -8.67
C VAL A 77 24.47 -21.96 -9.41
N VAL A 78 23.71 -22.78 -8.67
CA VAL A 78 22.46 -23.36 -9.14
C VAL A 78 21.31 -22.51 -8.65
N LEU A 79 20.45 -22.09 -9.58
CA LEU A 79 19.23 -21.35 -9.32
C LEU A 79 18.04 -22.29 -9.51
N GLU A 80 17.04 -22.13 -8.66
CA GLU A 80 15.77 -22.83 -8.74
C GLU A 80 14.63 -21.79 -8.71
N GLU A 81 13.59 -22.06 -9.47
CA GLU A 81 12.36 -21.28 -9.47
C GLU A 81 11.72 -21.24 -8.09
N ALA A 82 11.20 -20.08 -7.70
CA ALA A 82 10.47 -19.96 -6.44
C ALA A 82 9.22 -20.84 -6.48
N PRO A 83 8.81 -21.46 -5.35
CA PRO A 83 7.53 -22.14 -5.26
C PRO A 83 6.40 -21.21 -5.74
N ALA A 84 5.37 -21.78 -6.38
CA ALA A 84 4.18 -21.02 -6.72
C ALA A 84 3.67 -20.34 -5.45
N ALA A 85 3.61 -19.01 -5.46
CA ALA A 85 2.98 -18.27 -4.39
C ALA A 85 1.50 -18.69 -4.38
N GLU A 86 0.96 -19.02 -3.21
CA GLU A 86 -0.50 -19.08 -3.06
C GLU A 86 -1.05 -17.75 -3.56
N GLU A 87 -1.94 -17.79 -4.54
CA GLU A 87 -2.61 -16.58 -4.99
C GLU A 87 -3.23 -15.95 -3.75
N PRO A 88 -2.86 -14.69 -3.40
CA PRO A 88 -3.51 -14.03 -2.30
C PRO A 88 -5.01 -14.05 -2.61
N THR A 89 -5.79 -14.67 -1.72
CA THR A 89 -7.25 -14.70 -1.83
C THR A 89 -7.71 -13.30 -2.15
N ALA A 90 -8.42 -13.15 -3.27
CA ALA A 90 -8.92 -11.86 -3.73
C ALA A 90 -9.50 -11.12 -2.51
N PRO A 91 -9.06 -9.88 -2.24
CA PRO A 91 -9.53 -9.16 -1.08
C PRO A 91 -11.06 -9.15 -1.13
N VAL A 92 -11.69 -9.59 -0.04
CA VAL A 92 -13.13 -9.47 0.15
C VAL A 92 -13.45 -8.01 -0.11
N SER A 93 -14.34 -7.71 -1.07
CA SER A 93 -14.68 -6.34 -1.43
C SER A 93 -15.20 -5.65 -0.17
N SER A 94 -14.30 -4.95 0.50
CA SER A 94 -14.68 -4.06 1.58
C SER A 94 -15.40 -2.89 0.92
N PRO A 95 -16.42 -2.31 1.56
CA PRO A 95 -17.04 -1.08 1.06
C PRO A 95 -15.94 -0.07 0.73
N ALA A 96 -16.17 0.77 -0.30
CA ALA A 96 -15.19 1.69 -0.86
C ALA A 96 -14.47 2.49 0.22
N ALA A 97 -13.37 1.94 0.73
CA ALA A 97 -12.65 2.49 1.86
C ALA A 97 -11.88 3.70 1.34
N VAL A 98 -11.84 4.75 2.13
CA VAL A 98 -10.97 5.88 1.84
C VAL A 98 -9.52 5.41 2.00
N LEU A 99 -8.76 5.47 0.91
CA LEU A 99 -7.38 4.98 0.83
C LEU A 99 -6.40 6.16 0.82
N PRO A 100 -5.41 6.19 1.74
CA PRO A 100 -4.29 7.11 1.67
C PRO A 100 -3.15 6.51 0.83
N TRP A 101 -2.78 7.18 -0.25
CA TRP A 101 -1.55 6.89 -0.99
C TRP A 101 -0.42 7.79 -0.54
N LEU A 102 0.49 7.20 0.23
CA LEU A 102 1.61 7.87 0.86
C LEU A 102 2.81 7.93 -0.08
N VAL A 103 3.37 9.13 -0.26
CA VAL A 103 4.61 9.32 -1.03
C VAL A 103 5.59 10.13 -0.19
N SER A 104 6.84 9.70 -0.12
CA SER A 104 7.89 10.46 0.55
C SER A 104 9.22 10.46 -0.20
N ALA A 105 10.03 11.50 0.04
CA ALA A 105 11.38 11.61 -0.49
C ALA A 105 12.30 12.48 0.39
N LYS A 106 13.62 12.36 0.19
CA LYS A 106 14.64 13.14 0.90
C LYS A 106 14.77 14.59 0.43
N THR A 107 14.17 14.96 -0.69
CA THR A 107 14.19 16.34 -1.19
C THR A 107 12.86 16.66 -1.87
N PRO A 108 12.47 17.95 -1.97
CA PRO A 108 11.24 18.34 -2.65
C PRO A 108 11.22 17.90 -4.12
N GLY A 109 12.34 18.04 -4.84
CA GLY A 109 12.42 17.60 -6.24
C GLY A 109 12.29 16.08 -6.41
N ALA A 110 12.83 15.30 -5.46
CA ALA A 110 12.66 13.84 -5.47
C ALA A 110 11.22 13.43 -5.14
N LEU A 111 10.51 14.23 -4.33
CA LEU A 111 9.09 14.01 -4.03
C LEU A 111 8.25 14.19 -5.29
N GLU A 112 8.41 15.30 -6.02
CA GLU A 112 7.71 15.52 -7.30
C GLU A 112 8.01 14.41 -8.31
N ALA A 113 9.28 13.99 -8.40
CA ALA A 113 9.65 12.90 -9.29
C ALA A 113 8.99 11.56 -8.89
N GLN A 114 8.79 11.31 -7.59
CA GLN A 114 8.12 10.10 -7.11
C GLN A 114 6.60 10.16 -7.33
N ILE A 115 5.97 11.32 -7.11
CA ILE A 115 4.56 11.55 -7.43
C ILE A 115 4.32 11.31 -8.92
N GLY A 116 5.15 11.92 -9.79
CA GLY A 116 5.05 11.74 -11.23
C GLY A 116 5.26 10.30 -11.69
N ARG A 117 6.18 9.56 -11.06
CA ARG A 117 6.36 8.12 -11.32
C ARG A 117 5.13 7.31 -10.93
N LEU A 118 4.53 7.59 -9.78
CA LEU A 118 3.33 6.90 -9.33
C LEU A 118 2.14 7.22 -10.26
N ALA A 119 1.95 8.49 -10.61
CA ALA A 119 0.92 8.90 -11.57
C ALA A 119 1.09 8.21 -12.92
N THR A 120 2.32 8.16 -13.45
CA THR A 120 2.62 7.44 -14.70
C THR A 120 2.39 5.94 -14.57
N TYR A 121 2.70 5.36 -13.41
CA TYR A 121 2.49 3.94 -13.15
C TYR A 121 1.00 3.59 -13.12
N THR A 122 0.13 4.46 -12.64
CA THR A 122 -1.32 4.18 -12.52
C THR A 122 -2.12 4.63 -13.73
N ALA A 123 -1.64 5.63 -14.47
CA ALA A 123 -2.31 6.15 -15.65
C ALA A 123 -2.65 5.06 -16.68
N GLY A 124 -3.94 4.94 -17.00
CA GLY A 124 -4.46 4.04 -18.04
C GLY A 124 -4.39 2.55 -17.72
N ARG A 125 -4.02 2.17 -16.48
CA ARG A 125 -4.01 0.77 -16.07
C ARG A 125 -5.37 0.34 -15.52
N THR A 126 -5.89 -0.75 -16.05
CA THR A 126 -7.08 -1.43 -15.53
C THR A 126 -6.66 -2.65 -14.70
N GLY A 127 -7.46 -3.02 -13.69
CA GLY A 127 -7.21 -4.19 -12.85
C GLY A 127 -6.14 -4.01 -11.77
N LEU A 128 -5.68 -2.77 -11.53
CA LEU A 128 -4.75 -2.45 -10.46
C LEU A 128 -5.54 -2.21 -9.17
N ASP A 129 -5.30 -3.03 -8.14
CA ASP A 129 -5.98 -2.88 -6.85
C ASP A 129 -5.41 -1.65 -6.10
N PRO A 130 -6.21 -0.59 -5.87
CA PRO A 130 -5.73 0.60 -5.17
C PRO A 130 -5.38 0.34 -3.70
N ALA A 131 -6.00 -0.66 -3.06
CA ALA A 131 -5.70 -1.02 -1.67
C ALA A 131 -4.34 -1.72 -1.56
N ALA A 132 -4.02 -2.62 -2.48
CA ALA A 132 -2.69 -3.23 -2.58
C ALA A 132 -1.59 -2.17 -2.80
N VAL A 133 -1.84 -1.14 -3.61
CA VAL A 133 -0.92 -0.01 -3.77
C VAL A 133 -0.74 0.74 -2.46
N ALA A 134 -1.85 1.10 -1.78
CA ALA A 134 -1.80 1.80 -0.51
C ALA A 134 -0.97 1.02 0.53
N HIS A 135 -1.17 -0.30 0.61
CA HIS A 135 -0.42 -1.19 1.50
C HIS A 135 1.09 -1.15 1.25
N VAL A 136 1.50 -1.26 -0.02
CA VAL A 136 2.93 -1.20 -0.39
C VAL A 136 3.51 0.19 -0.13
N LEU A 137 2.75 1.25 -0.35
CA LEU A 137 3.19 2.62 -0.08
C LEU A 137 3.35 2.88 1.42
N ALA A 138 2.49 2.31 2.25
CA ALA A 138 2.51 2.49 3.71
C ALA A 138 3.58 1.64 4.42
N GLY A 139 3.75 0.37 4.04
CA GLY A 139 4.65 -0.55 4.76
C GLY A 139 5.86 -1.05 3.97
N GLY A 140 5.85 -0.91 2.63
CA GLY A 140 6.87 -1.48 1.74
C GLY A 140 7.88 -0.45 1.20
N ARG A 141 7.86 0.79 1.72
CA ARG A 141 8.73 1.88 1.28
C ARG A 141 9.40 2.54 2.46
N ALA A 142 10.63 3.03 2.24
CA ALA A 142 11.30 3.86 3.22
C ALA A 142 10.54 5.18 3.38
N GLU A 143 10.44 5.65 4.63
CA GLU A 143 9.84 6.92 4.96
C GLU A 143 10.88 8.04 5.01
N PHE A 144 10.55 9.19 4.42
CA PHE A 144 11.38 10.39 4.41
C PHE A 144 10.60 11.63 4.86
N GLU A 145 11.32 12.74 5.02
CA GLU A 145 10.81 13.99 5.58
C GLU A 145 9.81 14.70 4.67
N HIS A 146 10.06 14.81 3.37
CA HIS A 146 9.11 15.45 2.46
C HIS A 146 8.04 14.45 2.06
N ARG A 147 6.77 14.74 2.39
CA ARG A 147 5.64 13.82 2.27
C ARG A 147 4.49 14.45 1.49
N ALA A 148 3.81 13.62 0.71
CA ALA A 148 2.54 13.91 0.08
C ALA A 148 1.58 12.74 0.26
N VAL A 149 0.29 13.03 0.42
CA VAL A 149 -0.77 12.04 0.55
C VAL A 149 -1.87 12.38 -0.44
N ALA A 150 -2.20 11.44 -1.32
CA ALA A 150 -3.44 11.44 -2.09
C ALA A 150 -4.49 10.64 -1.32
N ILE A 151 -5.72 11.14 -1.26
CA ILE A 151 -6.85 10.48 -0.60
C ILE A 151 -7.93 10.23 -1.65
N GLY A 152 -8.43 9.00 -1.72
CA GLY A 152 -9.49 8.63 -2.65
C GLY A 152 -10.05 7.24 -2.37
N THR A 153 -11.17 6.90 -2.98
CA THR A 153 -11.88 5.63 -2.76
C THR A 153 -11.64 4.61 -3.87
N ASP A 154 -11.03 5.04 -4.98
CA ASP A 154 -10.78 4.22 -6.14
C ASP A 154 -9.50 4.67 -6.89
N LEU A 155 -9.10 3.87 -7.86
CA LEU A 155 -7.88 4.07 -8.64
C LEU A 155 -7.90 5.37 -9.45
N ASP A 156 -9.07 5.75 -9.99
CA ASP A 156 -9.22 6.93 -10.85
C ASP A 156 -9.10 8.21 -10.04
N GLY A 157 -9.80 8.31 -8.90
CA GLY A 157 -9.71 9.44 -7.99
C GLY A 157 -8.31 9.61 -7.42
N LEU A 158 -7.63 8.52 -7.06
CA LEU A 158 -6.25 8.55 -6.58
C LEU A 158 -5.26 8.97 -7.68
N THR A 159 -5.45 8.49 -8.91
CA THR A 159 -4.61 8.90 -10.05
C THR A 159 -4.83 10.37 -10.40
N GLN A 160 -6.08 10.85 -10.36
CA GLN A 160 -6.40 12.25 -10.55
C GLN A 160 -5.76 13.13 -9.47
N ALA A 161 -5.84 12.72 -8.20
CA ALA A 161 -5.24 13.43 -7.08
C ALA A 161 -3.73 13.58 -7.22
N LEU A 162 -3.02 12.56 -7.72
CA LEU A 162 -1.57 12.65 -8.00
C LEU A 162 -1.23 13.64 -9.13
N GLY A 163 -2.15 13.87 -10.06
CA GLY A 163 -1.98 14.78 -11.20
C GLY A 163 -2.26 16.25 -10.87
N ALA A 164 -2.82 16.55 -9.70
CA ALA A 164 -3.27 17.88 -9.31
C ALA A 164 -2.60 18.34 -8.00
N PRO A 165 -1.98 19.54 -7.95
CA PRO A 165 -1.39 20.05 -6.71
C PRO A 165 -2.36 20.10 -5.52
N GLU A 166 -3.60 20.49 -5.76
CA GLU A 166 -4.70 20.56 -4.79
C GLU A 166 -5.25 19.20 -4.37
N GLY A 167 -4.97 18.15 -5.14
CA GLY A 167 -5.34 16.77 -4.82
C GLY A 167 -4.43 16.13 -3.76
N LEU A 168 -3.39 16.85 -3.30
CA LEU A 168 -2.37 16.32 -2.41
C LEU A 168 -2.30 17.12 -1.11
N ILE A 169 -2.38 16.39 0.00
CA ILE A 169 -1.97 16.90 1.31
C ILE A 169 -0.45 16.80 1.39
N ARG A 170 0.24 17.94 1.54
CA ARG A 170 1.70 18.02 1.50
C ARG A 170 2.25 18.53 2.82
N GLY A 171 3.41 18.02 3.21
CA GLY A 171 4.09 18.44 4.42
C GLY A 171 5.54 18.01 4.45
N THR A 172 6.30 18.62 5.35
CA THR A 172 7.62 18.11 5.73
C THR A 172 7.52 17.64 7.17
N SER A 173 7.84 16.37 7.40
CA SER A 173 7.90 15.79 8.74
C SER A 173 9.03 16.44 9.50
N SER A 174 8.72 16.98 10.67
CA SER A 174 9.70 17.26 11.72
C SER A 174 9.57 16.21 12.81
N ASP A 175 10.50 16.20 13.77
CA ASP A 175 10.31 15.42 14.99
C ASP A 175 9.02 15.87 15.66
N LEU A 176 8.01 15.01 15.63
CA LEU A 176 6.76 15.23 16.34
C LEU A 176 7.11 15.22 17.83
N GLY A 177 6.84 16.34 18.49
CA GLY A 177 7.00 16.47 19.94
C GLY A 177 5.93 15.65 20.67
N ARG A 178 5.32 16.25 21.69
CA ARG A 178 4.18 15.63 22.38
C ARG A 178 2.89 15.93 21.62
N THR A 179 2.02 14.94 21.53
CA THR A 179 0.67 15.03 20.99
C THR A 179 -0.31 15.45 22.10
N ALA A 180 -1.19 16.39 21.80
CA ALA A 180 -2.29 16.77 22.68
C ALA A 180 -3.62 16.64 21.94
N PHE A 181 -4.64 16.09 22.59
CA PHE A 181 -6.02 16.14 22.08
C PHE A 181 -6.72 17.37 22.66
N VAL A 182 -7.35 18.14 21.77
CA VAL A 182 -8.09 19.35 22.11
C VAL A 182 -9.57 19.09 21.90
N PHE A 183 -10.36 19.22 22.96
CA PHE A 183 -11.79 18.93 23.01
C PHE A 183 -12.56 20.24 23.15
N PRO A 184 -12.93 20.90 22.04
CA PRO A 184 -13.61 22.19 22.11
C PRO A 184 -14.99 22.06 22.77
N GLY A 185 -15.44 23.15 23.40
CA GLY A 185 -16.81 23.27 23.89
C GLY A 185 -17.84 23.41 22.77
N GLN A 186 -19.03 23.91 23.14
CA GLN A 186 -20.13 24.13 22.20
C GLN A 186 -19.80 25.20 21.14
N GLY A 187 -20.20 24.96 19.89
CA GLY A 187 -20.06 25.92 18.78
C GLY A 187 -19.65 25.30 17.45
N THR A 188 -19.14 24.06 17.45
CA THR A 188 -18.65 23.35 16.26
C THR A 188 -19.57 22.22 15.79
N GLN A 189 -20.68 21.98 16.49
CA GLN A 189 -21.66 20.96 16.11
C GLN A 189 -22.34 21.27 14.78
N TRP A 190 -22.72 20.22 14.06
CA TRP A 190 -23.54 20.32 12.85
C TRP A 190 -24.43 19.07 12.72
N ALA A 191 -25.55 19.22 12.01
CA ALA A 191 -26.54 18.15 11.88
C ALA A 191 -25.98 16.96 11.09
N GLY A 192 -25.96 15.77 11.70
CA GLY A 192 -25.41 14.55 11.09
C GLY A 192 -23.93 14.29 11.39
N MET A 193 -23.31 15.07 12.28
CA MET A 193 -21.91 14.84 12.66
C MET A 193 -21.71 13.42 13.20
N GLY A 194 -20.76 12.70 12.61
CA GLY A 194 -20.43 11.32 13.00
C GLY A 194 -21.38 10.24 12.49
N ALA A 195 -22.44 10.57 11.75
CA ALA A 195 -23.40 9.57 11.25
C ALA A 195 -22.75 8.53 10.33
N GLU A 196 -21.92 8.96 9.38
CA GLU A 196 -21.19 8.05 8.48
C GLU A 196 -20.15 7.20 9.23
N LEU A 197 -19.56 7.73 10.31
CA LEU A 197 -18.59 7.02 11.13
C LEU A 197 -19.23 5.89 11.94
N LEU A 198 -20.53 5.96 12.24
CA LEU A 198 -21.25 4.82 12.85
C LEU A 198 -21.27 3.59 11.94
N ASP A 199 -21.21 3.78 10.62
CA ASP A 199 -21.28 2.72 9.64
C ASP A 199 -19.89 2.31 9.12
N SER A 200 -18.91 3.22 9.16
CA SER A 200 -17.58 3.03 8.54
C SER A 200 -16.43 2.78 9.53
N SER A 201 -16.61 3.06 10.82
CA SER A 201 -15.60 2.80 11.87
C SER A 201 -16.19 2.01 13.02
N GLU A 202 -15.70 0.78 13.20
CA GLU A 202 -16.10 -0.08 14.31
C GLU A 202 -15.75 0.53 15.68
N GLU A 203 -14.60 1.20 15.79
CA GLU A 203 -14.16 1.85 17.03
C GLU A 203 -15.03 3.06 17.40
N PHE A 204 -15.41 3.85 16.40
CA PHE A 204 -16.33 4.97 16.60
C PHE A 204 -17.70 4.46 17.05
N ALA A 205 -18.27 3.48 16.33
CA ALA A 205 -19.57 2.91 16.65
C ALA A 205 -19.62 2.27 18.05
N ALA A 206 -18.59 1.51 18.41
CA ALA A 206 -18.48 0.89 19.73
C ALA A 206 -18.41 1.94 20.86
N SER A 207 -17.63 3.00 20.67
CA SER A 207 -17.55 4.11 21.64
C SER A 207 -18.87 4.86 21.77
N MET A 208 -19.55 5.15 20.65
CA MET A 208 -20.86 5.79 20.65
C MET A 208 -21.93 4.96 21.38
N ALA A 209 -21.95 3.65 21.14
CA ALA A 209 -22.86 2.73 21.84
C ALA A 209 -22.60 2.70 23.36
N ALA A 210 -21.33 2.72 23.77
CA ALA A 210 -20.97 2.82 25.19
C ALA A 210 -21.43 4.15 25.82
N CYS A 211 -21.30 5.26 25.10
CA CYS A 211 -21.84 6.56 25.53
C CYS A 211 -23.36 6.53 25.65
N GLU A 212 -24.07 5.95 24.68
CA GLU A 212 -25.54 5.82 24.72
C GLU A 212 -25.99 5.01 25.95
N ALA A 213 -25.36 3.87 26.19
CA ALA A 213 -25.64 3.05 27.37
C ALA A 213 -25.44 3.85 28.68
N ALA A 214 -24.36 4.63 28.78
CA ALA A 214 -24.06 5.44 29.95
C ALA A 214 -25.04 6.62 30.16
N LEU A 215 -25.50 7.22 29.05
CA LEU A 215 -26.43 8.37 29.06
C LEU A 215 -27.88 7.95 29.28
N SER A 216 -28.26 6.71 28.91
CA SER A 216 -29.65 6.22 28.89
C SER A 216 -30.48 6.45 30.16
N ARG A 217 -29.85 6.56 31.34
CA ARG A 217 -30.51 6.85 32.62
C ARG A 217 -30.78 8.33 32.89
N TYR A 218 -30.19 9.22 32.11
CA TYR A 218 -30.22 10.68 32.29
C TYR A 218 -31.01 11.40 31.19
N VAL A 219 -31.26 10.73 30.07
CA VAL A 219 -31.93 11.30 28.90
C VAL A 219 -33.09 10.40 28.46
N ASP A 220 -34.07 11.01 27.80
CA ASP A 220 -35.27 10.35 27.27
C ASP A 220 -35.22 10.12 25.75
N TRP A 221 -34.04 10.29 25.14
CA TRP A 221 -33.79 10.18 23.71
C TRP A 221 -32.60 9.24 23.42
N SER A 222 -32.53 8.72 22.20
CA SER A 222 -31.43 7.86 21.73
C SER A 222 -30.32 8.69 21.09
N LEU A 223 -29.08 8.44 21.51
CA LEU A 223 -27.90 9.13 20.97
C LEU A 223 -27.69 8.79 19.49
N GLU A 224 -27.78 7.51 19.13
CA GLU A 224 -27.73 7.08 17.74
C GLU A 224 -28.84 7.75 16.91
N ALA A 225 -30.07 7.79 17.41
CA ALA A 225 -31.19 8.40 16.69
C ALA A 225 -30.96 9.90 16.42
N VAL A 226 -30.39 10.64 17.38
CA VAL A 226 -30.04 12.05 17.20
C VAL A 226 -28.94 12.22 16.14
N VAL A 227 -27.86 11.43 16.22
CA VAL A 227 -26.75 11.50 15.26
C VAL A 227 -27.20 11.14 13.84
N ARG A 228 -28.05 10.13 13.69
CA ARG A 228 -28.63 9.72 12.40
C ARG A 228 -29.75 10.63 11.90
N GLN A 229 -30.15 11.64 12.67
CA GLN A 229 -31.29 12.52 12.36
C GLN A 229 -32.58 11.75 12.11
N ALA A 230 -32.83 10.71 12.92
CA ALA A 230 -34.01 9.88 12.78
C ALA A 230 -35.30 10.68 13.01
N PRO A 231 -36.41 10.36 12.33
CA PRO A 231 -37.69 11.01 12.56
C PRO A 231 -38.10 10.96 14.04
N GLY A 232 -38.40 12.12 14.62
CA GLY A 232 -38.80 12.25 16.03
C GLY A 232 -37.64 12.36 17.03
N ALA A 233 -36.38 12.25 16.59
CA ALA A 233 -35.23 12.56 17.44
C ALA A 233 -35.16 14.07 17.76
N PRO A 234 -34.73 14.46 18.97
CA PRO A 234 -34.58 15.87 19.29
C PRO A 234 -33.45 16.53 18.49
N THR A 235 -33.57 17.84 18.27
CA THR A 235 -32.60 18.62 17.50
C THR A 235 -31.40 19.03 18.35
N LEU A 236 -30.27 19.31 17.69
CA LEU A 236 -29.06 19.87 18.33
C LEU A 236 -29.18 21.34 18.76
N GLU A 237 -30.36 21.95 18.63
CA GLU A 237 -30.61 23.32 19.13
C GLU A 237 -30.82 23.34 20.66
N ARG A 238 -31.23 22.20 21.22
CA ARG A 238 -31.42 22.00 22.66
C ARG A 238 -30.08 21.79 23.35
N VAL A 239 -29.76 22.63 24.33
CA VAL A 239 -28.49 22.58 25.07
C VAL A 239 -28.30 21.23 25.78
N ASP A 240 -29.38 20.69 26.33
CA ASP A 240 -29.42 19.39 27.00
C ASP A 240 -29.26 18.17 26.06
N VAL A 241 -29.30 18.41 24.74
CA VAL A 241 -29.05 17.39 23.70
C VAL A 241 -27.67 17.59 23.07
N VAL A 242 -27.35 18.83 22.68
CA VAL A 242 -26.10 19.13 21.97
C VAL A 242 -24.86 18.87 22.81
N GLN A 243 -24.89 19.13 24.12
CA GLN A 243 -23.71 18.92 24.96
C GLN A 243 -23.38 17.42 25.13
N PRO A 244 -24.33 16.54 25.49
CA PRO A 244 -24.05 15.10 25.56
C PRO A 244 -23.68 14.49 24.20
N VAL A 245 -24.33 14.92 23.10
CA VAL A 245 -24.00 14.42 21.74
C VAL A 245 -22.59 14.84 21.33
N THR A 246 -22.23 16.12 21.51
CA THR A 246 -20.89 16.62 21.20
C THR A 246 -19.83 15.90 22.04
N PHE A 247 -20.09 15.68 23.34
CA PHE A 247 -19.22 14.87 24.19
C PHE A 247 -19.00 13.47 23.62
N ALA A 248 -20.09 12.75 23.30
CA ALA A 248 -20.02 11.39 22.79
C ALA A 248 -19.25 11.31 21.46
N VAL A 249 -19.48 12.25 20.54
CA VAL A 249 -18.76 12.32 19.26
C VAL A 249 -17.27 12.56 19.51
N MET A 250 -16.93 13.51 20.37
CA MET A 250 -15.52 13.85 20.66
C MET A 250 -14.74 12.69 21.28
N VAL A 251 -15.31 12.00 22.28
CA VAL A 251 -14.63 10.84 22.89
C VAL A 251 -14.53 9.67 21.92
N SER A 252 -15.52 9.51 21.03
CA SER A 252 -15.50 8.46 20.01
C SER A 252 -14.48 8.74 18.91
N LEU A 253 -14.32 10.01 18.49
CA LEU A 253 -13.20 10.41 17.61
C LEU A 253 -11.84 10.17 18.26
N ALA A 254 -11.71 10.40 19.58
CA ALA A 254 -10.48 10.07 20.29
C ALA A 254 -10.18 8.56 20.24
N LYS A 255 -11.20 7.70 20.31
CA LYS A 255 -11.04 6.24 20.13
C LYS A 255 -10.59 5.84 18.73
N VAL A 256 -11.08 6.51 17.70
CA VAL A 256 -10.58 6.31 16.33
C VAL A 256 -9.10 6.69 16.22
N TRP A 257 -8.68 7.84 16.75
CA TRP A 257 -7.26 8.21 16.72
C TRP A 257 -6.37 7.22 17.48
N GLU A 258 -6.83 6.76 18.65
CA GLU A 258 -6.12 5.75 19.44
C GLU A 258 -5.97 4.41 18.67
N SER A 259 -6.95 4.01 17.85
CA SER A 259 -6.88 2.76 17.07
C SER A 259 -5.81 2.81 15.96
N TYR A 260 -5.51 4.01 15.45
CA TYR A 260 -4.37 4.26 14.55
C TYR A 260 -3.04 4.47 15.29
N GLY A 261 -2.99 4.22 16.61
CA GLY A 261 -1.78 4.33 17.43
C GLY A 261 -1.44 5.75 17.87
N ILE A 262 -2.32 6.72 17.65
CA ILE A 262 -2.11 8.11 18.06
C ILE A 262 -2.67 8.29 19.48
N VAL A 263 -1.79 8.22 20.46
CA VAL A 263 -2.13 8.35 21.88
C VAL A 263 -1.69 9.71 22.41
N PRO A 264 -2.60 10.52 23.01
CA PRO A 264 -2.25 11.84 23.52
C PRO A 264 -1.40 11.74 24.80
N GLN A 265 -0.40 12.60 24.94
CA GLN A 265 0.33 12.81 26.19
C GLN A 265 -0.26 13.96 27.04
N ALA A 266 -1.18 14.73 26.47
CA ALA A 266 -1.94 15.75 27.17
C ALA A 266 -3.34 15.87 26.56
N VAL A 267 -4.30 16.33 27.37
CA VAL A 267 -5.65 16.66 26.91
C VAL A 267 -6.01 18.06 27.40
N VAL A 268 -6.73 18.83 26.59
CA VAL A 268 -7.23 20.17 26.92
C VAL A 268 -8.67 20.27 26.42
N GLY A 269 -9.56 20.88 27.21
CA GLY A 269 -10.94 21.19 26.83
C GLY A 269 -11.45 22.43 27.55
#